data_AF-A0A8T1ASH5-F1
#
_entry.id   AF-A0A8T1ASH5-F1
#
_cell.length_a   1.000
_cell.length_b   1.000
_cell.length_c   1.000
_cell.angle_alpha   90.00
_cell.angle_beta   90.00
_cell.angle_gamma   90.00
#
_symmetry.space_group_name_H-M   'P 1'
#
loop_
_entity.id
_entity.type
_entity.pdbx_description
1 polymer ?
#
loop_
_entity_poly.entity_id
_entity_poly.type
_entity_poly.pdbx_seq_one_letter_code
_entity_poly.pdbx_strand_id
1 'polypeptide(L)'
;MVDEMYADINNPEIANNGYFANRTILTTTNAVVQRINEAVAQRLEGVSQEYLSTDAVEKDEEVNFFEQEVLHTVNINGIPPHKLTLKKGPPIMMMRHLNPDLGLCN
;
A
#
# COMPACT_ATOMS: atom_id res chain seq x y z
N MET A 1 2.75 16.00 -12.18
CA MET A 1 2.01 15.73 -10.92
C MET A 1 2.89 15.01 -9.91
N VAL A 2 3.19 13.71 -10.03
CA VAL A 2 4.06 13.01 -9.05
C VAL A 2 5.46 13.61 -9.01
N ASP A 3 6.08 13.82 -10.18
CA ASP A 3 7.42 14.41 -10.28
C ASP A 3 7.50 15.86 -9.77
N GLU A 4 6.38 16.57 -9.78
CA GLU A 4 6.30 17.96 -9.35
C GLU A 4 6.06 18.06 -7.84
N MET A 5 5.18 17.21 -7.30
CA MET A 5 4.92 17.14 -5.86
C MET A 5 6.08 16.52 -5.09
N TYR A 6 6.70 15.48 -5.67
CA TYR A 6 7.72 14.66 -5.04
C TYR A 6 9.07 14.72 -5.77
N ALA A 7 9.48 15.90 -6.28
CA ALA A 7 10.72 16.09 -7.03
C ALA A 7 11.97 15.62 -6.26
N ASP A 8 12.03 15.92 -4.96
CA ASP A 8 13.19 15.66 -4.09
C ASP A 8 13.04 14.38 -3.25
N ILE A 9 12.21 13.44 -3.68
CA ILE A 9 11.83 12.26 -2.87
C ILE A 9 13.02 11.36 -2.48
N ASN A 10 14.11 11.40 -3.24
CA ASN A 10 15.33 10.63 -2.98
C ASN A 10 16.43 11.45 -2.28
N ASN A 11 16.21 12.73 -2.00
CA ASN A 11 17.18 13.53 -1.26
C ASN A 11 16.97 13.33 0.25
N PRO A 12 17.88 12.66 0.98
CA PRO A 12 17.70 12.34 2.39
C PRO A 12 17.70 13.57 3.31
N GLU A 13 18.26 14.71 2.88
CA GLU A 13 18.22 15.96 3.65
C GLU A 13 16.85 16.64 3.57
N ILE A 14 16.13 16.41 2.47
CA ILE A 14 14.84 17.05 2.18
C ILE A 14 13.69 16.10 2.50
N ALA A 15 13.74 14.84 2.07
CA ALA A 15 12.70 13.81 2.19
C ALA A 15 12.54 13.25 3.62
N ASN A 16 12.42 14.14 4.60
CA ASN A 16 12.13 13.81 6.00
C ASN A 16 10.61 13.73 6.26
N ASN A 17 10.22 13.41 7.50
CA ASN A 17 8.81 13.31 7.88
C ASN A 17 8.01 14.59 7.55
N GLY A 18 8.60 15.78 7.70
CA GLY A 18 7.96 17.05 7.37
C GLY A 18 7.74 17.26 5.88
N TYR A 19 8.61 16.72 5.03
CA TYR A 19 8.43 16.78 3.57
C TYR A 19 7.19 16.00 3.13
N PHE A 20 7.03 14.78 3.63
CA PHE A 20 5.87 13.95 3.34
C PHE A 20 4.60 14.47 4.01
N ALA A 21 4.66 14.96 5.25
CA ALA A 21 3.49 15.45 5.99
C ALA A 21 2.82 16.66 5.32
N ASN A 22 3.59 17.49 4.61
CA ASN A 22 3.08 18.70 3.95
C ASN A 22 2.64 18.46 2.48
N ARG A 23 2.65 17.21 2.00
CA ARG A 23 2.39 16.87 0.59
C ARG A 23 1.38 15.73 0.49
N THR A 24 0.25 16.01 -0.15
CA THR A 24 -0.80 15.03 -0.39
C THR A 24 -1.30 15.15 -1.82
N ILE A 25 -1.45 14.01 -2.49
CA ILE A 25 -2.14 13.93 -3.78
C ILE A 25 -3.51 13.31 -3.53
N LEU A 26 -4.58 14.09 -3.78
CA LEU A 26 -5.96 13.63 -3.65
C LEU A 26 -6.55 13.34 -5.03
N THR A 27 -7.25 12.22 -5.17
CA THR A 27 -7.95 11.85 -6.40
C THR A 27 -9.33 11.28 -6.12
N THR A 28 -10.15 11.12 -7.16
CA THR A 28 -11.56 10.75 -7.04
C THR A 28 -11.82 9.26 -6.81
N THR A 29 -10.87 8.38 -7.12
CA THR A 29 -11.07 6.91 -7.02
C THR A 29 -9.85 6.20 -6.46
N ASN A 30 -10.10 5.14 -5.67
CA ASN A 30 -9.04 4.31 -5.08
C ASN A 30 -8.15 3.65 -6.15
N ALA A 31 -8.70 3.30 -7.32
CA ALA A 31 -7.92 2.75 -8.43
C ALA A 31 -6.86 3.74 -8.94
N VAL A 32 -7.18 5.04 -8.98
CA VAL A 32 -6.20 6.07 -9.36
C VAL A 32 -5.21 6.32 -8.23
N VAL A 33 -5.66 6.34 -6.97
CA VAL A 33 -4.77 6.42 -5.79
C VAL A 33 -3.73 5.29 -5.83
N GLN A 34 -4.14 4.06 -6.11
CA GLN A 34 -3.23 2.91 -6.15
C GLN A 34 -2.16 3.06 -7.23
N ARG A 35 -2.54 3.49 -8.45
CA ARG A 35 -1.57 3.78 -9.54
C ARG A 35 -0.58 4.88 -9.15
N ILE A 36 -1.04 5.91 -8.45
CA ILE A 36 -0.18 7.01 -7.98
C ILE A 36 0.78 6.50 -6.91
N ASN A 37 0.29 5.73 -5.93
CA ASN A 37 1.11 5.16 -4.87
C ASN A 37 2.20 4.24 -5.45
N GLU A 38 1.86 3.40 -6.43
CA GLU A 38 2.82 2.58 -7.17
C GLU A 38 3.85 3.42 -7.92
N ALA A 39 3.41 4.47 -8.62
CA ALA A 39 4.31 5.38 -9.34
C ALA A 39 5.27 6.14 -8.40
N VAL A 40 4.82 6.53 -7.21
CA VAL A 40 5.65 7.13 -6.15
C VAL A 40 6.64 6.09 -5.61
N ALA A 41 6.16 4.88 -5.30
CA ALA A 41 7.00 3.80 -4.78
C ALA A 41 8.11 3.37 -5.76
N GLN A 42 7.84 3.39 -7.07
CA GLN A 42 8.84 3.10 -8.11
C GLN A 42 9.94 4.16 -8.18
N ARG A 43 9.66 5.42 -7.83
CA ARG A 43 10.64 6.51 -7.83
C ARG A 43 11.57 6.51 -6.62
N LEU A 44 11.10 5.96 -5.50
CA LEU A 44 11.90 5.84 -4.29
C LEU A 44 13.10 4.92 -4.52
N GLU A 45 14.28 5.39 -4.15
CA GLU A 45 15.47 4.55 -4.07
C GLU A 45 15.38 3.56 -2.90
N GLY A 46 16.13 2.47 -3.01
CA GLY A 46 16.19 1.43 -1.98
C GLY A 46 15.47 0.14 -2.35
N VAL A 47 15.65 -0.86 -1.49
CA VAL A 47 15.17 -2.22 -1.69
C VAL A 47 13.67 -2.27 -1.43
N SER A 48 12.92 -2.76 -2.41
CA SER A 48 11.52 -3.17 -2.24
C SER A 48 11.46 -4.51 -1.52
N GLN A 49 10.58 -4.61 -0.53
CA GLN A 49 10.17 -5.87 0.06
C GLN A 49 8.74 -6.16 -0.38
N GLU A 50 8.52 -7.35 -0.95
CA GLU A 50 7.20 -7.84 -1.30
C GLU A 50 6.68 -8.76 -0.19
N TYR A 51 5.39 -8.61 0.11
CA TYR A 51 4.62 -9.45 1.01
C TYR A 51 3.41 -9.97 0.22
N LEU A 52 3.26 -11.29 0.18
CA LEU A 52 2.14 -11.96 -0.47
C LEU A 52 1.15 -12.41 0.61
N SER A 53 -0.14 -12.23 0.37
CA SER A 53 -1.18 -12.76 1.23
C SER A 53 -1.30 -14.27 1.05
N THR A 54 -1.88 -14.91 2.06
CA THR A 54 -2.36 -16.28 1.97
C THR A 54 -3.87 -16.21 2.07
N ASP A 55 -4.55 -16.39 0.94
CA ASP A 55 -6.00 -16.24 0.84
C ASP A 55 -6.69 -17.60 0.86
N ALA A 56 -7.80 -17.68 1.60
CA ALA A 56 -8.64 -18.86 1.68
C ALA A 56 -10.11 -18.44 1.86
N VAL A 57 -11.01 -19.28 1.38
CA VAL A 57 -12.45 -19.09 1.53
C VAL A 57 -12.97 -20.10 2.55
N GLU A 58 -13.75 -19.61 3.52
CA GLU A 58 -14.37 -20.47 4.53
C GLU A 58 -15.26 -21.52 3.83
N LYS A 59 -15.03 -22.82 4.15
CA LYS A 59 -15.71 -24.00 3.57
C LYS A 59 -15.31 -24.38 2.15
N ASP A 60 -14.26 -23.78 1.57
CA ASP A 60 -13.75 -24.20 0.27
C ASP A 60 -12.71 -25.34 0.35
N GLU A 61 -12.26 -25.69 1.56
CA GLU A 61 -11.21 -26.70 1.79
C GLU A 61 -11.60 -28.12 1.35
N GLU A 62 -12.89 -28.44 1.28
CA GLU A 62 -13.37 -29.77 0.89
C GLU A 62 -13.56 -29.93 -0.62
N VAL A 63 -13.81 -28.84 -1.35
CA VAL A 63 -14.25 -28.90 -2.75
C VAL A 63 -13.35 -28.12 -3.70
N ASN A 64 -12.52 -27.21 -3.18
CA ASN A 64 -11.55 -26.40 -3.93
C ASN A 64 -12.21 -25.71 -5.14
N PHE A 65 -13.35 -25.04 -4.91
CA PHE A 65 -14.11 -24.34 -5.94
C PHE A 65 -13.37 -23.11 -6.48
N PHE A 66 -12.49 -22.50 -5.68
CA PHE A 66 -11.74 -21.31 -6.08
C PHE A 66 -10.26 -21.62 -6.29
N GLU A 67 -9.79 -21.38 -7.51
CA GLU A 67 -8.36 -21.40 -7.79
C GLU A 67 -7.66 -20.24 -7.07
N GLN A 68 -6.46 -20.50 -6.55
CA GLN A 68 -5.64 -19.48 -5.86
C GLN A 68 -5.39 -18.25 -6.74
N GLU A 69 -5.20 -18.43 -8.05
CA GLU A 69 -5.04 -17.32 -8.99
C GLU A 69 -6.26 -16.39 -8.99
N VAL A 70 -7.47 -16.92 -8.86
CA VAL A 70 -8.70 -16.12 -8.76
C VAL A 70 -8.70 -15.33 -7.45
N LEU A 71 -8.35 -15.97 -6.32
CA LEU A 71 -8.28 -15.30 -5.02
C LEU A 71 -7.26 -14.17 -5.01
N HIS A 72 -6.11 -14.35 -5.66
CA HIS A 72 -5.09 -13.32 -5.78
C HIS A 72 -5.54 -12.07 -6.57
N THR A 73 -6.58 -12.19 -7.40
CA THR A 73 -7.17 -11.05 -8.13
C THR A 73 -8.25 -10.31 -7.35
N VAL A 74 -8.68 -10.83 -6.19
CA VAL A 74 -9.75 -10.22 -5.39
C VAL A 74 -9.27 -8.90 -4.79
N ASN A 75 -9.92 -7.81 -5.18
CA ASN A 75 -9.66 -6.47 -4.67
C ASN A 75 -10.97 -5.84 -4.19
N ILE A 76 -11.42 -6.25 -2.99
CA ILE A 76 -12.67 -5.81 -2.37
C ILE A 76 -12.36 -4.82 -1.23
N ASN A 77 -13.21 -3.81 -1.05
CA ASN A 77 -13.07 -2.84 0.04
C ASN A 77 -12.94 -3.53 1.41
N GLY A 78 -11.95 -3.11 2.20
CA GLY A 78 -11.70 -3.64 3.55
C GLY A 78 -10.74 -4.84 3.59
N ILE A 79 -10.34 -5.38 2.44
CA ILE A 79 -9.34 -6.44 2.33
C ILE A 79 -8.11 -5.87 1.61
N PRO A 80 -6.90 -6.01 2.17
CA PRO A 80 -5.69 -5.59 1.47
C PRO A 80 -5.47 -6.44 0.21
N PRO A 81 -4.85 -5.89 -0.85
CA PRO A 81 -4.54 -6.66 -2.05
C PRO A 81 -3.59 -7.81 -1.74
N HIS A 82 -3.63 -8.86 -2.57
CA HIS A 82 -2.78 -10.03 -2.40
C HIS A 82 -1.29 -9.68 -2.33
N LYS A 83 -0.85 -8.70 -3.12
CA LYS A 83 0.53 -8.25 -3.14
C LYS A 83 0.68 -6.87 -2.52
N LEU A 84 1.50 -6.79 -1.47
CA LEU A 84 1.91 -5.55 -0.85
C LEU A 84 3.41 -5.34 -1.03
N THR A 85 3.79 -4.27 -1.73
CA THR A 85 5.20 -3.88 -1.92
C THR A 85 5.53 -2.67 -1.04
N LEU A 86 6.52 -2.80 -0.17
CA LEU A 86 6.96 -1.74 0.75
C LEU A 86 8.42 -1.37 0.51
N LYS A 87 8.74 -0.11 0.79
CA LYS A 87 10.12 0.42 0.84
C LYS A 87 10.34 1.14 2.15
N LYS A 88 11.60 1.28 2.56
CA LYS A 88 11.98 2.07 3.73
C LYS A 88 11.90 3.57 3.40
N GLY A 89 11.32 4.37 4.31
CA GLY A 89 11.28 5.83 4.19
C GLY A 89 9.90 6.46 3.99
N PRO A 90 9.03 6.00 3.05
CA PRO A 90 7.75 6.65 2.81
C PRO A 90 6.75 6.44 3.95
N PRO A 91 5.76 7.34 4.08
CA PRO A 91 4.65 7.15 5.00
C PRO A 91 3.78 5.96 4.58
N ILE A 92 3.20 5.28 5.57
CA ILE A 92 2.21 4.21 5.39
C ILE A 92 0.95 4.53 6.21
N MET A 93 -0.18 3.98 5.78
CA MET A 93 -1.46 4.09 6.48
C MET A 93 -1.90 2.71 6.98
N MET A 94 -2.38 2.64 8.23
CA MET A 94 -2.96 1.41 8.75
C MET A 94 -4.38 1.25 8.24
N MET A 95 -4.69 0.07 7.69
CA MET A 95 -6.04 -0.23 7.20
C MET A 95 -6.95 -0.87 8.26
N ARG A 96 -6.40 -1.24 9.44
CA ARG A 96 -7.11 -1.96 10.51
C ARG A 96 -6.69 -1.45 11.88
N HIS A 97 -7.62 -1.50 12.84
CA HIS A 97 -7.35 -1.18 14.24
C HIS A 97 -6.62 -2.37 14.88
N LEU A 98 -5.34 -2.19 15.20
CA LEU A 98 -4.55 -3.22 15.89
C LEU A 98 -4.57 -2.98 17.40
N ASN A 99 -4.31 -1.74 17.81
CA ASN A 99 -4.33 -1.35 19.21
C ASN A 99 -4.59 0.17 19.33
N PRO A 100 -5.86 0.59 19.48
CA PRO A 100 -6.22 2.00 19.60
C PRO A 100 -5.58 2.70 20.80
N ASP A 101 -5.37 2.00 21.91
CA ASP A 101 -4.79 2.57 23.13
C ASP A 101 -3.33 3.03 22.91
N LEU A 102 -2.62 2.39 21.97
CA LEU A 102 -1.27 2.78 21.54
C LEU A 102 -1.27 3.67 20.29
N GLY A 103 -2.43 4.11 19.81
CA GLY A 103 -2.55 4.87 18.57
C GLY A 103 -2.29 4.05 17.29
N LEU A 104 -2.31 2.72 17.38
CA LEU A 104 -2.18 1.81 16.23
C LEU A 104 -3.56 1.52 15.64
N CYS A 105 -4.17 2.56 15.10
CA CYS A 105 -5.48 2.50 14.46
C CYS A 105 -5.43 3.02 13.02
N ASN A 106 -6.53 2.81 12.32
CA ASN A 106 -6.83 3.50 11.07
C ASN A 106 -7.18 4.97 11.40
#